data_AF-A2DWW3-F1
#
_entry.id   AF-A2DWW3-F1
#
_cell.length_a   1.000
_cell.length_b   1.000
_cell.length_c   1.000
_cell.angle_alpha   90.00
_cell.angle_beta   90.00
_cell.angle_gamma   90.00
#
_symmetry.space_group_name_H-M   'P 1'
#
loop_
_entity.id
_entity.type
_entity.pdbx_description
1 polymer ?
#
loop_
_entity_poly.entity_id
_entity_poly.type
_entity_poly.pdbx_seq_one_letter_code
_entity_poly.pdbx_strand_id
1 'polypeptide(L)'
;MATQIITPGEKYCIRGSVLLAANTSFSIKPYFAKSNGYTTDFIYEESDEFANPLAVLGSSITRRGESGQQLDYTYPISIIKANQALKLQCVWTTPSVYFSYISDNKTIESGSESIVSTLRKGNIKIGLSIIYSENSRKIKMQSLSLISKKNLTYFYNRDQYFDFAYSYFPLDGHKDRNGTLGPSACAEFRATMSQYEKVKANVSVSGNVTISWQPTASASAATDDDEFLFPEFTASLSTKEGVFTLDNIDQKFPSMLTTKEDNDDNLEKGDADQTDESGLPWWSILLIVIGAIIVITIIFVAIVFIFVFKKARDNNSEKSEENI
;
A
#
# COMPACT_ATOMS: atom_id res chain seq x y z
N MET A 1 14.59 8.13 10.73
CA MET A 1 13.64 9.11 11.31
C MET A 1 14.43 10.21 11.98
N ALA A 2 14.10 11.47 11.73
CA ALA A 2 14.69 12.64 12.40
C ALA A 2 13.67 13.29 13.33
N THR A 3 14.14 13.90 14.42
CA THR A 3 13.33 14.75 15.30
C THR A 3 13.95 16.14 15.34
N GLN A 4 13.14 17.17 15.12
CA GLN A 4 13.56 18.56 15.12
C GLN A 4 12.71 19.37 16.09
N ILE A 5 13.34 20.27 16.85
CA ILE A 5 12.64 21.29 17.63
C ILE A 5 12.63 22.58 16.81
N ILE A 6 11.46 23.20 16.65
CA ILE A 6 11.25 24.44 15.90
C ILE A 6 10.64 25.47 16.85
N THR A 7 11.31 26.60 17.02
CA THR A 7 10.88 27.68 17.92
C THR A 7 9.81 28.54 17.23
N PRO A 8 8.87 29.17 17.96
CA PRO A 8 7.89 30.08 17.35
C PRO A 8 8.55 31.14 16.47
N GLY A 9 8.04 31.33 15.25
CA GLY A 9 8.57 32.30 14.29
C GLY A 9 9.75 31.82 13.45
N GLU A 10 10.37 30.69 13.79
CA GLU A 10 11.38 30.05 12.94
C GLU A 10 10.74 29.36 11.73
N LYS A 11 11.49 29.32 10.63
CA LYS A 11 11.14 28.52 9.45
C LYS A 11 12.08 27.34 9.36
N TYR A 12 11.52 26.15 9.25
CA TYR A 12 12.29 24.93 8.99
C TYR A 12 12.02 24.44 7.57
N CYS A 13 13.07 24.08 6.85
CA CYS A 13 12.98 23.69 5.44
C CYS A 13 13.39 22.23 5.30
N ILE A 14 12.54 21.42 4.67
CA ILE A 14 12.87 20.04 4.31
C ILE A 14 12.79 19.88 2.80
N ARG A 15 13.82 19.24 2.22
CA ARG A 15 13.84 18.82 0.82
C ARG A 15 13.55 17.33 0.70
N GLY A 16 12.67 16.98 -0.21
CA GLY A 16 12.28 15.62 -0.56
C GLY A 16 10.90 15.21 -0.05
N SER A 17 10.44 14.05 -0.52
CA SER A 17 9.18 13.45 -0.07
C SER A 17 9.29 12.98 1.37
N VAL A 18 8.36 13.42 2.21
CA VAL A 18 8.43 13.21 3.67
C VAL A 18 7.08 12.89 4.28
N LEU A 19 7.14 12.10 5.35
CA LEU A 19 6.08 11.92 6.33
C LEU A 19 6.41 12.78 7.55
N LEU A 20 5.38 13.40 8.12
CA LEU A 20 5.50 14.37 9.20
C LEU A 20 4.55 14.03 10.33
N ALA A 21 5.02 14.23 11.56
CA ALA A 21 4.19 14.17 12.75
C ALA A 21 4.71 15.16 13.79
N ALA A 22 3.81 15.70 14.60
CA ALA A 22 4.13 16.78 15.52
C ALA A 22 3.34 16.65 16.82
N ASN A 23 3.92 17.17 17.91
CA ASN A 23 3.23 17.26 19.21
C ASN A 23 2.23 18.42 19.28
N THR A 24 2.39 19.44 18.43
CA THR A 24 1.50 20.61 18.34
C THR A 24 1.14 20.90 16.91
N SER A 25 0.12 21.75 16.70
CA SER A 25 -0.26 22.15 15.36
C SER A 25 0.82 22.97 14.64
N PHE A 26 0.94 22.79 13.34
CA PHE A 26 1.87 23.49 12.46
C PHE A 26 1.27 23.71 11.08
N SER A 27 1.85 24.61 10.30
CA SER A 27 1.51 24.79 8.89
C SER A 27 2.71 24.46 7.99
N ILE A 28 2.41 24.01 6.77
CA ILE A 28 3.39 23.78 5.73
C ILE A 28 3.04 24.58 4.49
N LYS A 29 4.07 25.14 3.87
CA LYS A 29 4.00 25.72 2.54
C LYS A 29 4.91 24.92 1.61
N PRO A 30 4.36 24.04 0.76
CA PRO A 30 5.15 23.21 -0.13
C PRO A 30 5.43 23.93 -1.45
N TYR A 31 6.56 23.56 -2.05
CA TYR A 31 6.96 23.95 -3.37
C TYR A 31 7.25 22.68 -4.17
N PHE A 32 6.55 22.49 -5.28
CA PHE A 32 6.67 21.29 -6.11
C PHE A 32 7.54 21.58 -7.33
N ALA A 33 8.42 20.64 -7.65
CA ALA A 33 9.35 20.78 -8.76
C ALA A 33 8.63 20.51 -10.09
N LYS A 34 8.65 21.48 -11.00
CA LYS A 34 8.23 21.32 -12.40
C LYS A 34 9.45 21.16 -13.30
N SER A 35 9.33 20.22 -14.24
CA SER A 35 10.30 20.08 -15.32
C SER A 35 10.15 21.25 -16.29
N ASN A 36 11.25 21.90 -16.64
CA ASN A 36 11.26 22.89 -17.73
C ASN A 36 11.42 22.25 -19.12
N GLY A 37 11.43 20.92 -19.22
CA GLY A 37 11.44 20.17 -20.48
C GLY A 37 12.80 20.00 -21.15
N TYR A 38 13.82 20.79 -20.77
CA TYR A 38 15.09 20.85 -21.53
C TYR A 38 16.36 20.70 -20.69
N THR A 39 16.28 20.89 -19.37
CA THR A 39 17.47 20.87 -18.49
C THR A 39 17.23 20.04 -17.22
N THR A 40 18.30 19.78 -16.47
CA THR A 40 18.23 19.20 -15.12
C THR A 40 17.62 20.14 -14.09
N ASP A 41 17.51 21.43 -14.41
CA ASP A 41 17.03 22.44 -13.49
C ASP A 41 15.52 22.34 -13.31
N PHE A 42 15.09 22.41 -12.06
CA PHE A 42 13.69 22.41 -11.67
C PHE A 42 13.25 23.83 -11.33
N ILE A 43 12.10 24.23 -11.86
CA ILE A 43 11.40 25.42 -11.39
C ILE A 43 10.46 24.94 -10.29
N TYR A 44 10.48 25.62 -9.14
CA TYR A 44 9.65 25.28 -8.01
C TYR A 44 8.40 26.15 -8.02
N GLU A 45 7.25 25.52 -8.16
CA GLU A 45 5.95 26.18 -8.07
C GLU A 45 5.46 26.14 -6.63
N GLU A 46 5.09 27.32 -6.13
CA GLU A 46 4.50 27.48 -4.82
C GLU A 46 3.08 26.90 -4.79
N SER A 47 2.74 26.18 -3.73
CA SER A 47 1.40 25.69 -3.45
C SER A 47 0.77 26.42 -2.26
N ASP A 48 -0.52 26.15 -2.01
CA ASP A 48 -1.25 26.67 -0.87
C ASP A 48 -0.62 26.26 0.46
N GLU A 49 -0.97 26.96 1.54
CA GLU A 49 -0.55 26.61 2.88
C GLU A 49 -1.52 25.59 3.50
N PHE A 50 -0.98 24.51 4.06
CA PHE A 50 -1.75 23.41 4.63
C PHE A 50 -1.48 23.26 6.12
N ALA A 51 -2.52 22.95 6.90
CA ALA A 51 -2.39 22.69 8.34
C ALA A 51 -2.17 21.19 8.60
N ASN A 52 -1.21 20.86 9.46
CA ASN A 52 -0.95 19.51 9.99
C ASN A 52 -0.95 18.37 8.95
N PRO A 53 -0.25 18.51 7.81
CA PRO A 53 -0.18 17.41 6.84
C PRO A 53 0.57 16.20 7.43
N LEU A 54 0.15 15.00 7.03
CA LEU A 54 0.84 13.75 7.34
C LEU A 54 1.95 13.47 6.35
N ALA A 55 1.79 13.88 5.09
CA ALA A 55 2.81 13.71 4.06
C ALA A 55 2.88 14.89 3.09
N VAL A 56 4.08 15.15 2.59
CA VAL A 56 4.31 15.93 1.36
C VAL A 56 5.09 15.05 0.42
N LEU A 57 4.47 14.68 -0.70
CA LEU A 57 5.05 13.76 -1.67
C LEU A 57 5.40 14.50 -2.96
N GLY A 58 6.58 14.23 -3.48
CA GLY A 58 6.93 14.51 -4.86
C GLY A 58 6.29 13.51 -5.82
N SER A 59 6.66 13.65 -7.08
CA SER A 59 6.27 12.80 -8.19
C SER A 59 7.52 12.22 -8.87
N SER A 60 7.33 11.25 -9.75
CA SER A 60 8.35 10.90 -10.74
C SER A 60 8.03 11.59 -12.05
N ILE A 61 9.00 12.29 -12.63
CA ILE A 61 8.90 12.80 -14.00
C ILE A 61 9.71 11.91 -14.93
N THR A 62 9.17 11.67 -16.11
CA THR A 62 9.92 10.99 -17.17
C THR A 62 10.53 12.05 -18.08
N ARG A 63 11.85 12.00 -18.27
CA ARG A 63 12.57 12.86 -19.20
C ARG A 63 13.07 12.04 -20.39
N ARG A 64 13.15 12.65 -21.56
CA ARG A 64 13.82 12.06 -22.72
C ARG A 64 15.29 12.50 -22.70
N GLY A 65 16.18 11.63 -22.25
CA GLY A 65 17.62 11.82 -22.32
C GLY A 65 18.23 11.24 -23.60
N GLU A 66 19.52 11.48 -23.81
CA GLU A 66 20.27 10.97 -24.98
C GLU A 66 20.28 9.43 -25.05
N SER A 67 20.21 8.75 -23.91
CA SER A 67 20.19 7.29 -23.77
C SER A 67 18.78 6.69 -23.71
N GLY A 68 17.72 7.49 -23.86
CA GLY A 68 16.32 7.04 -23.78
C GLY A 68 15.53 7.76 -22.69
N GLN A 69 14.43 7.17 -22.23
CA GLN A 69 13.65 7.74 -21.13
C GLN A 69 14.35 7.52 -19.79
N GLN A 70 14.57 8.61 -19.05
CA GLN A 70 15.11 8.59 -17.69
C GLN A 70 14.01 8.97 -16.70
N LEU A 71 13.90 8.21 -15.62
CA LEU A 71 13.01 8.52 -14.51
C LEU A 71 13.74 9.41 -13.51
N ASP A 72 13.28 10.64 -13.35
CA ASP A 72 13.80 11.56 -12.33
C ASP A 72 12.75 11.75 -11.23
N TYR A 73 13.19 11.67 -9.98
CA TYR A 73 12.35 11.98 -8.83
C TYR A 73 12.31 13.48 -8.60
N THR A 74 11.12 14.05 -8.44
CA THR A 74 10.97 15.43 -7.98
C THR A 74 11.05 15.47 -6.47
N TYR A 75 11.84 16.40 -5.94
CA TYR A 75 12.04 16.57 -4.51
C TYR A 75 11.32 17.83 -4.06
N PRO A 76 10.10 17.75 -3.50
CA PRO A 76 9.41 18.94 -3.04
C PRO A 76 10.21 19.65 -1.95
N ILE A 77 10.04 20.96 -1.84
CA ILE A 77 10.58 21.74 -0.73
C ILE A 77 9.41 22.10 0.19
N SER A 78 9.50 21.70 1.46
CA SER A 78 8.48 21.97 2.46
C SER A 78 9.00 23.01 3.45
N ILE A 79 8.35 24.17 3.51
CA ILE A 79 8.63 25.20 4.53
C ILE A 79 7.62 25.05 5.65
N ILE A 80 8.10 24.69 6.83
CA ILE A 80 7.29 24.47 8.04
C ILE A 80 7.34 25.72 8.89
N LYS A 81 6.17 26.12 9.41
CA LYS A 81 6.01 27.20 10.37
C LYS A 81 5.22 26.70 11.58
N ALA A 82 5.57 27.23 12.75
CA ALA A 82 4.87 26.96 13.98
C ALA A 82 4.58 28.25 14.74
N ASN A 83 3.38 28.33 15.33
CA ASN A 83 2.98 29.43 16.21
C ASN A 83 3.38 29.17 17.67
N GLN A 84 3.78 27.94 17.99
CA GLN A 84 4.22 27.47 19.31
C GLN A 84 5.49 26.62 19.13
N ALA A 85 6.19 26.33 20.23
CA ALA A 85 7.35 25.45 20.18
C ALA A 85 6.91 24.05 19.71
N LEU A 86 7.51 23.60 18.61
CA LEU A 86 7.09 22.42 17.86
C LEU A 86 8.18 21.36 17.93
N LYS A 87 7.83 20.15 18.37
CA LYS A 87 8.64 18.93 18.18
C LYS A 87 8.11 18.19 16.98
N LEU A 88 8.88 18.19 15.90
CA LEU A 88 8.53 17.58 14.62
C LEU A 88 9.32 16.28 14.42
N GLN A 89 8.62 15.17 14.17
CA GLN A 89 9.19 13.95 13.63
C GLN A 89 9.04 13.93 12.10
N CYS A 90 10.12 13.59 11.42
CA CYS A 90 10.18 13.51 9.97
C CYS A 90 10.79 12.20 9.51
N VAL A 91 10.18 11.58 8.50
CA VAL A 91 10.71 10.40 7.81
C VAL A 91 10.69 10.63 6.32
N TRP A 92 11.87 10.61 5.69
CA TRP A 92 11.95 10.57 4.24
C TRP A 92 11.33 9.29 3.71
N THR A 93 10.53 9.44 2.67
CA THR A 93 9.85 8.33 2.02
C THR A 93 10.01 8.43 0.51
N THR A 94 9.76 7.34 -0.20
CA THR A 94 9.70 7.33 -1.66
C THR A 94 8.23 7.26 -2.06
N PRO A 95 7.71 8.19 -2.90
CA PRO A 95 6.36 8.06 -3.42
C PRO A 95 6.25 6.80 -4.27
N SER A 96 5.03 6.36 -4.57
CA SER A 96 4.87 5.33 -5.60
C SER A 96 5.30 5.89 -6.96
N VAL A 97 5.74 5.01 -7.87
CA VAL A 97 6.10 5.40 -9.23
C VAL A 97 5.43 4.51 -10.24
N TYR A 98 5.03 5.10 -11.35
CA TYR A 98 4.42 4.42 -12.48
C TYR A 98 4.84 5.10 -13.76
N PHE A 99 5.25 4.33 -14.75
CA PHE A 99 5.54 4.82 -16.09
C PHE A 99 5.15 3.77 -17.13
N SER A 100 4.78 4.26 -18.32
CA SER A 100 4.45 3.45 -19.48
C SER A 100 5.09 4.06 -20.71
N TYR A 101 5.76 3.24 -21.52
CA TYR A 101 6.42 3.67 -22.74
C TYR A 101 6.47 2.56 -23.78
N ILE A 102 6.69 2.93 -25.04
CA ILE A 102 6.84 1.99 -26.15
C ILE A 102 8.33 1.79 -26.43
N SER A 103 8.77 0.53 -26.49
CA SER A 103 10.12 0.12 -26.88
C SER A 103 10.03 -1.08 -27.82
N ASP A 104 10.65 -1.02 -28.99
CA ASP A 104 10.64 -2.11 -29.98
C ASP A 104 9.22 -2.62 -30.32
N ASN A 105 8.27 -1.69 -30.52
CA ASN A 105 6.83 -1.97 -30.72
C ASN A 105 6.14 -2.73 -29.57
N LYS A 106 6.76 -2.77 -28.39
CA LYS A 106 6.17 -3.34 -27.17
C LYS A 106 5.86 -2.25 -26.16
N THR A 107 4.68 -2.35 -25.55
CA THR A 107 4.31 -1.50 -24.42
C THR A 107 4.97 -2.02 -23.16
N ILE A 108 5.82 -1.21 -22.54
CA ILE A 108 6.45 -1.50 -21.26
C ILE A 108 5.73 -0.66 -20.19
N GLU A 109 5.00 -1.32 -19.31
CA GLU A 109 4.43 -0.73 -18.10
C GLU A 109 5.28 -1.16 -16.91
N SER A 110 5.75 -0.21 -16.12
CA SER A 110 6.54 -0.51 -14.93
C SER A 110 6.17 0.43 -13.80
N GLY A 111 6.14 -0.11 -12.59
CA GLY A 111 5.87 0.69 -11.42
C GLY A 111 6.26 0.01 -10.13
N SER A 112 6.54 0.86 -9.15
CA SER A 112 6.85 0.48 -7.79
C SER A 112 5.84 1.14 -6.87
N GLU A 113 5.05 0.33 -6.20
CA GLU A 113 4.12 0.77 -5.16
C GLU A 113 4.89 0.87 -3.83
N SER A 114 4.82 2.04 -3.22
CA SER A 114 5.45 2.32 -1.93
C SER A 114 4.41 2.30 -0.83
N ILE A 115 4.47 1.28 0.02
CA ILE A 115 3.58 1.11 1.17
C ILE A 115 4.33 1.57 2.42
N VAL A 116 3.67 2.32 3.28
CA VAL A 116 4.22 2.71 4.58
C VAL A 116 3.30 2.21 5.69
N SER A 117 3.88 1.77 6.80
CA SER A 117 3.13 1.48 8.02
C SER A 117 3.85 1.98 9.28
N THR A 118 3.07 2.55 10.19
CA THR A 118 3.48 2.94 11.55
C THR A 118 2.83 2.06 12.62
N LEU A 119 2.10 1.01 12.21
CA LEU A 119 1.45 0.08 13.13
C LEU A 119 2.48 -0.63 14.00
N ARG A 120 2.19 -0.78 15.30
CA ARG A 120 3.07 -1.52 16.24
C ARG A 120 3.13 -3.01 15.95
N LYS A 121 2.03 -3.57 15.45
CA LYS A 121 1.89 -4.98 15.08
C LYS A 121 1.05 -5.07 13.82
N GLY A 122 1.45 -5.91 12.89
CA GLY A 122 0.74 -6.05 11.63
C GLY A 122 1.24 -7.18 10.77
N ASN A 123 0.57 -7.36 9.64
CA ASN A 123 0.93 -8.30 8.60
C ASN A 123 0.51 -7.73 7.25
N ILE A 124 1.44 -7.66 6.29
CA ILE A 124 1.20 -7.17 4.93
C ILE A 124 1.82 -8.15 3.93
N LYS A 125 1.12 -8.35 2.82
CA LYS A 125 1.68 -9.01 1.63
C LYS A 125 2.20 -7.95 0.69
N ILE A 126 3.48 -8.06 0.31
CA ILE A 126 4.08 -7.32 -0.79
C ILE A 126 4.36 -8.30 -1.94
N GLY A 127 4.20 -7.86 -3.17
CA GLY A 127 4.32 -8.72 -4.34
C GLY A 127 5.23 -8.17 -5.43
N LEU A 128 5.69 -9.10 -6.26
CA LEU A 128 6.33 -8.83 -7.54
C LEU A 128 5.53 -9.55 -8.62
N SER A 129 5.16 -8.82 -9.65
CA SER A 129 4.47 -9.34 -10.83
C SER A 129 5.21 -8.90 -12.08
N ILE A 130 5.66 -9.85 -12.89
CA ILE A 130 6.27 -9.63 -14.20
C ILE A 130 5.40 -10.39 -15.19
N ILE A 131 4.66 -9.68 -16.03
CA ILE A 131 3.77 -10.26 -17.03
C ILE A 131 4.34 -9.98 -18.41
N TYR A 132 4.53 -11.03 -19.19
CA TYR A 132 4.91 -10.96 -20.60
C TYR A 132 3.69 -11.28 -21.47
N SER A 133 3.47 -10.47 -22.50
CA SER A 133 2.64 -10.81 -23.65
C SER A 133 3.40 -10.53 -24.94
N GLU A 134 2.82 -10.88 -26.08
CA GLU A 134 3.44 -10.69 -27.40
C GLU A 134 3.90 -9.23 -27.60
N ASN A 135 3.03 -8.29 -27.24
CA ASN A 135 3.21 -6.85 -27.47
C ASN A 135 3.35 -6.02 -26.18
N SER A 136 3.46 -6.65 -25.01
CA SER A 136 3.63 -5.90 -23.76
C SER A 136 4.48 -6.61 -22.72
N ARG A 137 5.08 -5.81 -21.83
CA ARG A 137 5.70 -6.26 -20.61
C ARG A 137 5.21 -5.38 -19.47
N LYS A 138 4.64 -5.99 -18.43
CA LYS A 138 4.17 -5.28 -17.24
C LYS A 138 4.96 -5.71 -16.02
N ILE A 139 5.48 -4.75 -15.27
CA ILE A 139 6.26 -4.98 -14.05
C ILE A 139 5.62 -4.20 -12.92
N LYS A 140 5.09 -4.90 -11.92
CA LYS A 140 4.65 -4.31 -10.65
C LYS A 140 5.53 -4.84 -9.53
N MET A 141 6.18 -3.94 -8.81
CA MET A 141 6.91 -4.24 -7.59
C MET A 141 6.25 -3.51 -6.42
N GLN A 142 6.19 -4.13 -5.25
CA GLN A 142 5.74 -3.48 -4.03
C GLN A 142 6.89 -3.40 -3.03
N SER A 143 6.94 -2.29 -2.31
CA SER A 143 7.86 -2.06 -1.20
C SER A 143 7.07 -1.66 0.05
N LEU A 144 7.59 -2.02 1.23
CA LEU A 144 7.01 -1.71 2.52
C LEU A 144 8.06 -1.03 3.39
N SER A 145 7.78 0.19 3.83
CA SER A 145 8.54 0.88 4.87
C SER A 145 7.80 0.81 6.21
N LEU A 146 8.39 0.14 7.19
CA LEU A 146 7.92 0.08 8.56
C LEU A 146 8.66 1.12 9.40
N ILE A 147 7.88 2.01 10.04
CA ILE A 147 8.39 3.11 10.85
C ILE A 147 7.93 2.90 12.28
N SER A 148 8.87 2.64 13.17
CA SER A 148 8.61 2.58 14.61
C SER A 148 9.77 3.21 15.36
N LYS A 149 9.50 3.64 16.59
CA LYS A 149 10.54 4.03 17.55
C LYS A 149 11.02 2.84 18.38
N LYS A 150 10.14 1.86 18.60
CA LYS A 150 10.45 0.63 19.33
C LYS A 150 10.94 -0.44 18.37
N ASN A 151 11.90 -1.23 18.82
CA ASN A 151 12.37 -2.39 18.07
C ASN A 151 11.24 -3.40 17.88
N LEU A 152 11.00 -3.75 16.61
CA LEU A 152 10.07 -4.75 16.14
C LEU A 152 10.84 -6.00 15.73
N THR A 153 10.29 -7.17 16.03
CA THR A 153 10.72 -8.43 15.40
C THR A 153 9.89 -8.66 14.16
N TYR A 154 10.55 -9.02 13.06
CA TYR A 154 9.88 -9.30 11.79
C TYR A 154 9.90 -10.78 11.47
N PHE A 155 8.84 -11.25 10.85
CA PHE A 155 8.68 -12.61 10.34
C PHE A 155 8.33 -12.52 8.86
N TYR A 156 8.89 -13.42 8.08
CA TYR A 156 8.58 -13.50 6.66
C TYR A 156 8.09 -14.89 6.28
N ASN A 157 7.25 -14.93 5.26
CA ASN A 157 6.89 -16.13 4.50
C ASN A 157 6.79 -15.74 3.02
N ARG A 158 7.55 -16.40 2.15
CA ARG A 158 7.66 -16.06 0.72
C ARG A 158 7.17 -17.21 -0.16
N ASP A 159 6.49 -16.86 -1.24
CA ASP A 159 6.14 -17.78 -2.31
C ASP A 159 7.40 -18.33 -2.99
N GLN A 160 7.26 -19.48 -3.66
CA GLN A 160 8.35 -20.05 -4.45
C GLN A 160 8.78 -19.08 -5.56
N TYR A 161 10.10 -18.94 -5.78
CA TYR A 161 10.73 -18.01 -6.73
C TYR A 161 10.76 -16.54 -6.34
N PHE A 162 10.07 -16.15 -5.27
CA PHE A 162 10.03 -14.77 -4.79
C PHE A 162 10.85 -14.63 -3.52
N ASP A 163 11.40 -13.45 -3.33
CA ASP A 163 12.19 -13.06 -2.17
C ASP A 163 11.96 -11.57 -1.89
N PHE A 164 12.72 -11.01 -0.96
CA PHE A 164 12.70 -9.60 -0.68
C PHE A 164 14.09 -9.10 -0.30
N ALA A 165 14.37 -7.85 -0.68
CA ALA A 165 15.46 -7.10 -0.10
C ALA A 165 15.03 -6.53 1.26
N TYR A 166 15.93 -6.58 2.25
CA TYR A 166 15.76 -6.01 3.60
C TYR A 166 16.88 -5.02 3.88
N SER A 167 16.57 -3.85 4.45
CA SER A 167 17.45 -2.68 4.60
C SER A 167 18.96 -2.90 4.80
N TYR A 168 19.76 -2.03 4.12
CA TYR A 168 21.22 -1.78 4.19
C TYR A 168 22.20 -2.94 3.98
N PHE A 169 21.75 -4.18 4.05
CA PHE A 169 22.54 -5.33 3.63
C PHE A 169 21.79 -6.02 2.50
N PRO A 170 22.41 -6.28 1.34
CA PRO A 170 21.81 -7.15 0.33
C PRO A 170 21.77 -8.57 0.90
N LEU A 171 20.77 -8.84 1.75
CA LEU A 171 20.33 -10.17 2.15
C LEU A 171 19.32 -10.72 1.13
N ASP A 172 19.36 -10.22 -0.11
CA ASP A 172 18.72 -10.88 -1.24
C ASP A 172 19.26 -12.32 -1.28
N GLY A 173 18.35 -13.28 -1.24
CA GLY A 173 18.69 -14.69 -1.11
C GLY A 173 18.56 -15.23 0.30
N HIS A 174 17.32 -15.23 0.78
CA HIS A 174 16.89 -16.13 1.84
C HIS A 174 16.73 -17.54 1.26
N LYS A 175 17.53 -18.51 1.74
CA LYS A 175 17.38 -19.92 1.31
C LYS A 175 16.06 -20.49 1.78
N ASP A 176 15.71 -20.20 3.02
CA ASP A 176 14.45 -20.63 3.61
C ASP A 176 13.28 -19.79 3.09
N ARG A 177 12.09 -20.41 3.02
CA ARG A 177 10.86 -19.74 2.60
C ARG A 177 10.15 -19.02 3.73
N ASN A 178 10.56 -19.25 4.96
CA ASN A 178 10.06 -18.55 6.13
C ASN A 178 11.19 -18.36 7.13
N GLY A 179 11.04 -17.36 7.99
CA GLY A 179 12.03 -17.11 9.03
C GLY A 179 11.71 -15.87 9.84
N THR A 180 12.65 -15.56 10.73
CA THR A 180 12.61 -14.38 11.59
C THR A 180 13.80 -13.49 11.25
N LEU A 181 13.56 -12.19 11.15
CA LEU A 181 14.60 -11.20 10.98
C LEU A 181 14.90 -10.54 12.32
N GLY A 182 16.15 -10.12 12.48
CA GLY A 182 16.61 -9.43 13.68
C GLY A 182 15.77 -8.19 13.99
N PRO A 183 15.77 -7.76 15.26
CA PRO A 183 14.94 -6.63 15.67
C PRO A 183 15.44 -5.32 15.07
N SER A 184 14.52 -4.49 14.59
CA SER A 184 14.81 -3.12 14.16
C SER A 184 13.64 -2.19 14.47
N ALA A 185 13.91 -0.91 14.70
CA ALA A 185 12.88 0.09 14.86
C ALA A 185 12.28 0.51 13.49
N CYS A 186 13.13 0.57 12.47
CA CYS A 186 12.72 0.85 11.10
C CYS A 186 13.21 -0.25 10.15
N ALA A 187 12.40 -0.58 9.16
CA ALA A 187 12.77 -1.54 8.13
C ALA A 187 12.12 -1.19 6.79
N GLU A 188 12.83 -1.46 5.70
CA GLU A 188 12.33 -1.40 4.33
C GLU A 188 12.42 -2.81 3.75
N PHE A 189 11.32 -3.24 3.15
CA PHE A 189 11.20 -4.50 2.42
C PHE A 189 10.86 -4.19 0.98
N ARG A 190 11.52 -4.84 0.04
CA ARG A 190 11.22 -4.70 -1.39
C ARG A 190 11.06 -6.08 -1.99
N ALA A 191 9.92 -6.37 -2.63
CA ALA A 191 9.72 -7.66 -3.28
C ALA A 191 10.71 -7.84 -4.45
N THR A 192 11.37 -8.99 -4.51
CA THR A 192 12.37 -9.35 -5.52
C THR A 192 12.18 -10.80 -5.98
N MET A 193 12.98 -11.22 -6.97
CA MET A 193 13.11 -12.62 -7.36
C MET A 193 14.13 -13.33 -6.45
N SER A 194 13.89 -14.59 -6.12
CA SER A 194 14.87 -15.39 -5.40
C SER A 194 16.10 -15.68 -6.26
N GLN A 195 17.29 -15.55 -5.67
CA GLN A 195 18.54 -15.93 -6.35
C GLN A 195 18.79 -17.45 -6.39
N TYR A 196 18.07 -18.25 -5.58
CA TYR A 196 18.26 -19.69 -5.50
C TYR A 196 17.24 -20.49 -6.30
N GLU A 197 16.05 -19.92 -6.51
CA GLU A 197 14.96 -20.57 -7.24
C GLU A 197 14.82 -19.89 -8.60
N LYS A 198 15.31 -20.54 -9.66
CA LYS A 198 15.31 -19.97 -11.01
C LYS A 198 13.96 -20.13 -11.70
N VAL A 199 13.49 -19.06 -12.31
CA VAL A 199 12.40 -19.08 -13.29
C VAL A 199 13.00 -19.09 -14.68
N LYS A 200 12.35 -19.75 -15.64
CA LYS A 200 12.70 -19.63 -17.06
C LYS A 200 12.57 -18.16 -17.49
N ALA A 201 13.48 -17.71 -18.35
CA ALA A 201 13.40 -16.38 -18.92
C ALA A 201 12.10 -16.18 -19.70
N ASN A 202 11.57 -14.95 -19.70
CA ASN A 202 10.37 -14.54 -20.46
C ASN A 202 9.08 -15.30 -20.09
N VAL A 203 8.97 -15.79 -18.85
CA VAL A 203 7.74 -16.37 -18.32
C VAL A 203 7.05 -15.36 -17.41
N SER A 204 5.74 -15.22 -17.57
CA SER A 204 4.92 -14.43 -16.66
C SER A 204 4.93 -15.05 -15.27
N VAL A 205 5.30 -14.27 -14.27
CA VAL A 205 5.37 -14.70 -12.88
C VAL A 205 4.73 -13.65 -11.97
N SER A 206 4.03 -14.13 -10.95
CA SER A 206 3.47 -13.29 -9.91
C SER A 206 3.51 -14.05 -8.59
N GLY A 207 3.88 -13.37 -7.52
CA GLY A 207 3.93 -13.96 -6.20
C GLY A 207 4.28 -12.94 -5.13
N ASN A 208 4.22 -13.41 -3.90
CA ASN A 208 4.16 -12.55 -2.74
C ASN A 208 5.19 -12.95 -1.67
N VAL A 209 5.52 -11.96 -0.86
CA VAL A 209 6.17 -12.09 0.43
C VAL A 209 5.24 -11.51 1.47
N THR A 210 4.89 -12.32 2.46
CA THR A 210 4.13 -11.92 3.64
C THR A 210 5.12 -11.46 4.70
N ILE A 211 5.04 -10.20 5.12
CA ILE A 211 5.85 -9.62 6.20
C ILE A 211 4.93 -9.35 7.39
N SER A 212 5.22 -9.99 8.52
CA SER A 212 4.54 -9.77 9.80
C SER A 212 5.50 -9.18 10.82
N TRP A 213 5.01 -8.36 11.73
CA TRP A 213 5.83 -7.73 12.76
C TRP A 213 5.08 -7.54 14.07
N GLN A 214 5.85 -7.46 15.15
CA GLN A 214 5.35 -7.13 16.48
C GLN A 214 6.48 -6.56 17.35
N PRO A 215 6.16 -5.86 18.46
CA PRO A 215 7.18 -5.36 19.38
C PRO A 215 8.04 -6.48 19.95
N THR A 216 9.33 -6.19 20.16
CA THR A 216 10.23 -7.08 20.89
C THR A 216 9.84 -7.16 22.38
N ALA A 217 10.13 -8.31 23.00
CA ALA A 217 9.82 -8.51 24.43
C ALA A 217 10.52 -7.47 25.33
N SER A 218 11.74 -7.07 25.02
CA SER A 218 12.49 -6.04 25.76
C SER A 218 11.95 -4.62 25.53
N ALA A 219 11.48 -4.29 24.33
CA ALA A 219 10.86 -2.98 24.05
C ALA A 219 9.49 -2.80 24.73
N SER A 220 8.87 -3.90 25.17
CA SER A 220 7.59 -3.86 25.91
C SER A 220 7.74 -3.44 27.37
N ALA A 221 8.97 -3.48 27.93
CA ALA A 221 9.27 -3.17 29.33
C ALA A 221 9.98 -1.82 29.54
N ALA A 222 10.36 -1.12 28.47
CA ALA A 222 10.98 0.19 28.57
C ALA A 222 9.94 1.27 28.92
N THR A 223 10.20 2.05 29.97
CA THR A 223 9.47 3.28 30.27
C THR A 223 9.70 4.28 29.13
N ASP A 224 8.62 4.58 28.40
CA ASP A 224 8.62 5.48 27.23
C ASP A 224 8.93 6.93 27.65
N ASP A 225 10.22 7.28 27.78
CA ASP A 225 10.63 8.69 27.99
C ASP A 225 10.63 9.51 26.69
N ASP A 226 10.22 8.91 25.58
CA ASP A 226 10.52 9.48 24.28
C ASP A 226 9.35 9.29 23.31
N GLU A 227 8.46 10.28 23.28
CA GLU A 227 7.21 10.32 22.50
C GLU A 227 7.38 9.94 21.01
N PHE A 228 6.56 9.02 20.52
CA PHE A 228 6.39 8.71 19.08
C PHE A 228 5.10 9.39 18.60
N LEU A 229 5.26 10.34 17.68
CA LEU A 229 4.22 11.31 17.33
C LEU A 229 3.37 10.86 16.15
N PHE A 230 3.85 9.91 15.34
CA PHE A 230 3.09 9.42 14.20
C PHE A 230 1.83 8.68 14.67
N PRO A 231 0.67 8.94 14.04
CA PRO A 231 -0.51 8.12 14.26
C PRO A 231 -0.25 6.70 13.75
N GLU A 232 -1.04 5.73 14.20
CA GLU A 232 -1.02 4.36 13.68
C GLU A 232 -1.78 4.30 12.36
N PHE A 233 -1.09 4.01 11.25
CA PHE A 233 -1.70 3.86 9.92
C PHE A 233 -0.91 2.89 9.05
N THR A 234 -1.54 2.47 7.95
CA THR A 234 -0.89 1.85 6.79
C THR A 234 -1.47 2.50 5.55
N ALA A 235 -0.63 2.84 4.58
CA ALA A 235 -1.06 3.49 3.36
C ALA A 235 -0.16 3.16 2.17
N SER A 236 -0.77 2.98 0.99
CA SER A 236 -0.08 3.03 -0.29
C SER A 236 0.10 4.49 -0.71
N LEU A 237 1.35 4.93 -0.91
CA LEU A 237 1.65 6.32 -1.24
C LEU A 237 1.28 6.64 -2.69
N SER A 238 0.93 7.90 -2.94
CA SER A 238 0.55 8.40 -4.26
C SER A 238 1.68 8.31 -5.29
N THR A 239 1.32 8.15 -6.57
CA THR A 239 2.21 8.41 -7.71
C THR A 239 2.23 9.88 -8.13
N LYS A 240 1.27 10.66 -7.63
CA LYS A 240 1.15 12.10 -7.88
C LYS A 240 1.76 12.87 -6.73
N GLU A 241 2.38 13.99 -7.07
CA GLU A 241 2.79 14.97 -6.06
C GLU A 241 1.59 15.56 -5.33
N GLY A 242 1.80 15.97 -4.09
CA GLY A 242 0.75 16.61 -3.31
C GLY A 242 1.02 16.60 -1.82
N VAL A 243 0.04 17.13 -1.09
CA VAL A 243 0.00 17.17 0.37
C VAL A 243 -1.14 16.27 0.84
N PHE A 244 -0.84 15.38 1.77
CA PHE A 244 -1.77 14.34 2.22
C PHE A 244 -1.98 14.40 3.73
N THR A 245 -3.20 14.14 4.14
CA THR A 245 -3.63 13.98 5.53
C THR A 245 -3.82 12.50 5.84
N LEU A 246 -4.11 12.16 7.10
CA LEU A 246 -4.43 10.78 7.47
C LEU A 246 -5.62 10.21 6.67
N ASP A 247 -6.60 11.05 6.33
CA ASP A 247 -7.84 10.62 5.67
C ASP A 247 -7.64 10.29 4.18
N ASN A 248 -6.56 10.79 3.56
CA ASN A 248 -6.34 10.64 2.12
C ASN A 248 -4.93 10.16 1.74
N ILE A 249 -4.08 9.80 2.69
CA ILE A 249 -2.73 9.31 2.37
C ILE A 249 -2.74 7.96 1.66
N ASP A 250 -3.75 7.12 1.91
CA ASP A 250 -3.90 5.82 1.27
C ASP A 250 -4.49 6.00 -0.14
N GLN A 251 -3.63 5.88 -1.14
CA GLN A 251 -3.96 6.11 -2.53
C GLN A 251 -3.90 4.80 -3.30
N LYS A 252 -4.93 4.54 -4.11
CA LYS A 252 -4.92 3.39 -5.02
C LYS A 252 -3.74 3.51 -5.97
N PHE A 253 -2.89 2.49 -5.98
CA PHE A 253 -1.86 2.38 -7.01
C PHE A 253 -2.52 2.09 -8.37
N PRO A 254 -2.09 2.74 -9.47
CA PRO A 254 -2.67 2.52 -10.80
C PRO A 254 -2.74 1.03 -11.15
N SER A 255 -3.93 0.56 -11.53
CA SER A 255 -4.13 -0.84 -11.90
C SER A 255 -3.40 -1.15 -13.20
N MET A 256 -2.32 -1.94 -13.13
CA MET A 256 -1.64 -2.46 -14.33
C MET A 256 -2.40 -3.62 -15.00
N LEU A 257 -3.45 -4.14 -14.36
CA LEU A 257 -4.06 -5.44 -14.67
C LEU A 257 -5.33 -5.40 -15.51
N THR A 258 -5.74 -4.25 -16.07
CA THR A 258 -6.77 -4.27 -17.11
C THR A 258 -6.11 -4.65 -18.44
N THR A 259 -6.00 -5.95 -18.71
CA THR A 259 -6.16 -6.43 -20.08
C THR A 259 -7.58 -6.08 -20.48
N LYS A 260 -7.78 -4.88 -21.04
CA LYS A 260 -8.85 -4.74 -22.01
C LYS A 260 -8.42 -5.55 -23.22
N GLU A 261 -8.90 -6.79 -23.31
CA GLU A 261 -9.13 -7.40 -24.61
C GLU A 261 -10.29 -6.63 -25.25
N ASP A 262 -9.99 -5.42 -25.74
CA ASP A 262 -10.89 -4.74 -26.67
C ASP A 262 -10.61 -5.35 -28.05
N ASN A 263 -11.17 -6.55 -28.27
CA ASN A 263 -11.68 -6.89 -29.59
C ASN A 263 -13.03 -6.19 -29.71
N ASP A 264 -13.04 -4.95 -30.17
CA ASP A 264 -14.18 -4.49 -30.97
C ASP A 264 -13.74 -3.34 -31.87
N ASP A 265 -13.82 -3.63 -33.17
CA ASP A 265 -13.75 -2.66 -34.23
C ASP A 265 -14.88 -1.63 -34.07
N ASN A 266 -14.56 -0.39 -34.44
CA ASN A 266 -15.42 0.80 -34.51
C ASN A 266 -15.58 1.57 -33.20
N LEU A 267 -15.06 2.81 -33.18
CA LEU A 267 -16.02 3.91 -33.15
C LEU A 267 -15.43 5.24 -33.65
N GLU A 268 -16.21 5.82 -34.55
CA GLU A 268 -16.37 7.25 -34.79
C GLU A 268 -16.56 8.07 -33.50
N LYS A 269 -16.24 9.35 -33.68
CA LYS A 269 -16.42 10.49 -32.77
C LYS A 269 -17.73 10.47 -31.96
N GLY A 270 -17.61 10.83 -30.68
CA GLY A 270 -18.71 11.33 -29.86
C GLY A 270 -18.16 12.07 -28.64
N ASP A 271 -18.54 13.35 -28.52
CA ASP A 271 -18.22 14.23 -27.41
C ASP A 271 -18.86 13.79 -26.08
N ALA A 272 -18.22 14.26 -25.01
CA ALA A 272 -18.75 14.56 -23.68
C ALA A 272 -19.00 13.41 -22.69
N ASP A 273 -18.47 13.68 -21.49
CA ASP A 273 -19.09 13.52 -20.17
C ASP A 273 -18.50 12.47 -19.22
N GLN A 274 -18.29 12.95 -17.99
CA GLN A 274 -17.80 12.22 -16.82
C GLN A 274 -18.70 11.03 -16.50
N THR A 275 -18.13 9.95 -15.97
CA THR A 275 -18.63 9.30 -14.73
C THR A 275 -17.70 8.20 -14.24
N ASP A 276 -17.76 8.04 -12.92
CA ASP A 276 -16.90 7.28 -12.03
C ASP A 276 -16.93 5.76 -12.19
N GLU A 277 -15.88 5.13 -11.67
CA GLU A 277 -15.69 3.68 -11.59
C GLU A 277 -16.90 2.95 -10.98
N SER A 278 -17.44 2.01 -11.75
CA SER A 278 -18.57 1.15 -11.40
C SER A 278 -18.21 0.10 -10.35
N GLY A 279 -18.15 0.52 -9.08
CA GLY A 279 -18.43 -0.37 -7.95
C GLY A 279 -19.91 -0.74 -7.94
N LEU A 280 -20.24 -2.02 -7.71
CA LEU A 280 -21.62 -2.46 -7.53
C LEU A 280 -22.30 -1.54 -6.50
N PRO A 281 -23.45 -0.91 -6.84
CA PRO A 281 -24.10 0.04 -5.95
C PRO A 281 -24.33 -0.61 -4.59
N TRP A 282 -24.07 0.12 -3.51
CA TRP A 282 -24.20 -0.35 -2.13
C TRP A 282 -25.52 -1.12 -1.87
N TRP A 283 -26.60 -0.70 -2.53
CA TRP A 283 -27.91 -1.35 -2.50
C TRP A 283 -27.90 -2.82 -2.95
N SER A 284 -27.03 -3.20 -3.89
CA SER A 284 -26.86 -4.58 -4.34
C SER A 284 -26.24 -5.47 -3.25
N ILE A 285 -25.28 -4.96 -2.46
CA ILE A 285 -24.70 -5.69 -1.33
C ILE A 285 -25.77 -5.93 -0.25
N LEU A 286 -26.60 -4.92 0.02
CA LEU A 286 -27.69 -5.02 0.98
C LEU A 286 -28.70 -6.13 0.62
N LEU A 287 -29.08 -6.24 -0.66
CA LEU A 287 -30.03 -7.27 -1.13
C LEU A 287 -29.47 -8.69 -1.00
N ILE A 288 -28.17 -8.89 -1.23
CA ILE A 288 -27.52 -10.20 -1.07
C ILE A 288 -27.56 -10.65 0.40
N VAL A 289 -27.29 -9.74 1.33
CA VAL A 289 -27.34 -10.02 2.78
C VAL A 289 -28.75 -10.39 3.23
N ILE A 290 -29.77 -9.65 2.76
CA ILE A 290 -31.18 -9.95 3.08
C ILE A 290 -31.58 -11.34 2.54
N GLY A 291 -31.18 -11.67 1.31
CA GLY A 291 -31.43 -12.97 0.71
C GLY A 291 -30.82 -14.12 1.52
N ALA A 292 -29.57 -13.96 1.99
CA ALA A 292 -28.90 -14.97 2.80
C ALA A 292 -29.61 -15.21 4.15
N ILE A 293 -30.09 -14.16 4.82
CA ILE A 293 -30.82 -14.27 6.08
C ILE A 293 -32.13 -15.04 5.91
N ILE A 294 -32.88 -14.79 4.82
CA ILE A 294 -34.13 -15.49 4.53
C ILE A 294 -33.88 -16.99 4.34
N VAL A 295 -32.84 -17.36 3.56
CA VAL A 295 -32.50 -18.77 3.31
C VAL A 295 -32.13 -19.49 4.60
N ILE A 296 -31.30 -18.88 5.45
CA ILE A 296 -30.91 -19.45 6.75
C ILE A 296 -32.15 -19.67 7.63
N THR A 297 -33.09 -18.72 7.63
CA THR A 297 -34.32 -18.81 8.43
C THR A 297 -35.20 -19.96 7.96
N ILE A 298 -35.36 -20.15 6.63
CA ILE A 298 -36.14 -21.26 6.07
C ILE A 298 -35.51 -22.61 6.43
N ILE A 299 -34.18 -22.75 6.31
CA ILE A 299 -33.47 -23.97 6.67
C ILE A 299 -33.68 -24.29 8.16
N PHE A 300 -33.58 -23.28 9.03
CA PHE A 300 -33.79 -23.46 10.47
C PHE A 300 -35.20 -23.95 10.80
N VAL A 301 -36.23 -23.35 10.20
CA VAL A 301 -37.64 -23.77 10.37
C VAL A 301 -37.84 -25.20 9.87
N ALA A 302 -37.26 -25.57 8.73
CA ALA A 302 -37.36 -26.93 8.19
C ALA A 302 -36.72 -27.97 9.14
N ILE A 303 -35.55 -27.67 9.71
CA ILE A 303 -34.87 -28.55 10.67
C ILE A 303 -35.73 -28.73 11.92
N VAL A 304 -36.25 -27.64 12.50
CA VAL A 304 -37.12 -27.70 13.68
C VAL A 304 -38.38 -28.51 13.38
N PHE A 305 -39.00 -28.31 12.22
CA PHE A 305 -40.19 -29.05 11.79
C PHE A 305 -39.91 -30.56 11.70
N ILE A 306 -38.82 -30.95 11.04
CA ILE A 306 -38.41 -32.37 10.94
C ILE A 306 -38.18 -32.96 12.34
N PHE A 307 -37.54 -32.21 13.23
CA PHE A 307 -37.22 -32.69 14.58
C PHE A 307 -38.48 -32.90 15.44
N VAL A 308 -39.42 -31.96 15.39
CA VAL A 308 -40.70 -32.05 16.12
C VAL A 308 -41.56 -33.21 15.59
N PHE A 309 -41.69 -33.34 14.27
CA PHE A 309 -42.50 -34.41 13.67
C PHE A 309 -41.87 -35.79 13.83
N LYS A 310 -40.53 -35.90 13.80
CA LYS A 310 -39.85 -37.17 14.08
C LYS A 310 -40.09 -37.61 15.52
N LYS A 311 -39.97 -36.69 16.49
CA LYS A 311 -40.22 -36.98 17.92
C LYS A 311 -41.68 -37.38 18.22
N ALA A 312 -42.65 -36.81 17.50
CA ALA A 312 -44.05 -37.20 17.64
C ALA A 312 -44.36 -38.61 17.09
N ARG A 313 -43.59 -39.08 16.09
CA ARG A 313 -43.76 -40.40 15.49
C ARG A 313 -43.18 -41.51 16.37
N ASP A 314 -42.03 -41.26 16.99
CA ASP A 314 -41.37 -42.23 17.88
C ASP A 314 -42.22 -42.49 19.15
N ASN A 315 -42.85 -41.45 19.72
CA ASN A 315 -43.72 -41.59 20.91
C ASN A 315 -45.04 -42.34 20.67
N ASN A 316 -45.51 -42.45 19.41
CA ASN A 316 -46.72 -43.22 19.08
C ASN A 316 -46.41 -44.70 18.78
N SER A 317 -45.15 -45.05 18.55
CA SER A 317 -44.72 -46.43 18.29
C SER A 317 -44.58 -47.26 19.58
N GLU A 318 -44.27 -46.64 20.72
CA GLU A 318 -44.13 -47.36 22.00
C GLU A 318 -45.47 -47.74 22.64
N LYS A 319 -46.58 -47.06 22.28
CA LYS A 319 -47.90 -47.38 22.83
C LYS A 319 -48.56 -48.63 22.22
N SER A 320 -48.02 -49.22 21.15
CA SER A 320 -48.60 -50.41 20.51
C SER A 320 -48.02 -51.74 21.01
N GLU A 321 -46.93 -51.75 21.79
CA GLU A 321 -46.32 -53.00 22.30
C GLU A 321 -46.77 -53.38 23.73
N GLU A 322 -47.58 -52.56 24.42
CA GLU A 322 -48.04 -52.86 25.79
C GLU A 322 -49.44 -53.53 25.85
N ASN A 323 -49.97 -54.02 24.72
CA ASN A 323 -51.26 -54.74 24.65
C ASN A 323 -51.17 -56.05 23.82
N ILE A 324 -50.13 -56.87 24.08
CA ILE A 324 -50.12 -58.30 23.71
C ILE A 324 -49.69 -59.11 24.94
#